data_AF-G7YAJ3-F1
#
_entry.id   AF-G7YAJ3-F1
#
_cell.length_a   1.000
_cell.length_b   1.000
_cell.length_c   1.000
_cell.angle_alpha   90.00
_cell.angle_beta   90.00
_cell.angle_gamma   90.00
#
_symmetry.space_group_name_H-M   'P 1'
#
loop_
_entity.id
_entity.type
_entity.pdbx_description
1 polymer ?
#
loop_
_entity_poly.entity_id
_entity_poly.type
_entity_poly.pdbx_seq_one_letter_code
_entity_poly.pdbx_strand_id
1 'polypeptide(L)'
;MLLLLIANLIILPVAISFFNEELTIHWIAFNCISDTVFLVDIGVNFRTGIIKNNFADEIVLNPKEIARHYVKTWFLLDLLSSLPLDYIYLIFHENENFSHIVQAGRALRFLRFAKLLSLIKLLRLSRLVRYVSQWEEFLNVANKFIGIFNLVLLLLLLGHWNACLQFLVPMINDYPVDSWVSKVKLQNANWFEQYTWALFKAMSHMLSIGYGRYPPTSITEAWITLVSMVTGATGYALFVGHAAALIQSFDCSKRLYREKFKQVDEYMAFRKLPRALRQRIASYYEHRYQGKMFNENEILNELSECLKEQIINYNCRALVAAVPFFTFADQNFVSEVIIKLRYEVFQPGDLIIKEGTIGSKMYFIQEGIVDIVTRDGEIATSLSDGSYFGEICLLTNARRVASVRAETYCNVYSLDRASFLEVLDNYPLMRRTMESVAAERLNKIGRDPLVVSKRKDLYDDLKLVNEIVNQIFRHYQNRSRIFVYLFINCLERTLFDGRPAKGCTIAEASDTEAEAPVCEVKRHRRKCRARLRKSHHCRLSNKQPRLFSGRRKSVLRSIKRAIQHFQPKIQQPEMCNSASPKSSPEKKDIESSDGPPEGTITPSSGSSPQLNCFQQRKHDGS
;
A
#
# COMPACT_ATOMS: atom_id res chain seq x y z
N MET A 1 -25.98 16.17 -15.13
CA MET A 1 -25.16 17.35 -15.51
C MET A 1 -23.88 16.95 -16.21
N LEU A 2 -22.93 16.26 -15.57
CA LEU A 2 -21.62 15.92 -16.17
C LEU A 2 -21.72 15.22 -17.54
N LEU A 3 -22.51 14.15 -17.66
CA LEU A 3 -22.69 13.42 -18.93
C LEU A 3 -23.27 14.30 -20.03
N LEU A 4 -24.30 15.10 -19.71
CA LEU A 4 -24.91 16.04 -20.65
C LEU A 4 -23.90 17.10 -21.10
N LEU A 5 -23.07 17.59 -20.18
CA LEU A 5 -22.03 18.58 -20.47
C LEU A 5 -20.96 17.99 -21.39
N ILE A 6 -20.45 16.80 -21.10
CA ILE A 6 -19.48 16.11 -21.97
C ILE A 6 -20.07 15.88 -23.37
N ALA A 7 -21.31 15.39 -23.44
CA ALA A 7 -22.01 15.19 -24.72
C ALA A 7 -22.13 16.51 -25.50
N ASN A 8 -22.47 17.62 -24.85
CA ASN A 8 -22.54 18.93 -25.49
C ASN A 8 -21.18 19.39 -26.02
N LEU A 9 -20.11 19.29 -25.22
CA LEU A 9 -18.77 19.74 -25.63
C LEU A 9 -18.19 18.94 -26.80
N ILE A 10 -18.67 17.71 -27.03
CA ILE A 10 -18.28 16.87 -28.17
C ILE A 10 -19.20 17.09 -29.37
N ILE A 11 -20.52 17.12 -29.17
CA ILE A 11 -21.48 17.13 -30.27
C ILE A 11 -21.61 18.53 -30.90
N LEU A 12 -21.61 19.61 -30.11
CA LEU A 12 -21.81 20.98 -30.63
C LEU A 12 -20.75 21.40 -31.68
N PRO A 13 -19.43 21.25 -31.45
CA PRO A 13 -18.44 21.61 -32.46
C PRO A 13 -18.57 20.83 -33.77
N VAL A 14 -18.93 19.54 -33.68
CA VAL A 14 -19.12 18.69 -34.86
C VAL A 14 -20.32 19.16 -35.67
N ALA A 15 -21.44 19.37 -34.98
CA ALA A 15 -22.68 19.91 -35.52
C ALA A 15 -22.42 21.20 -36.31
N ILE A 16 -21.83 22.20 -35.64
CA ILE A 16 -21.56 23.53 -36.21
C ILE A 16 -20.62 23.46 -37.43
N SER A 17 -19.64 22.56 -37.43
CA SER A 17 -18.58 22.54 -38.43
C SER A 17 -18.90 21.68 -39.65
N PHE A 18 -19.56 20.52 -39.46
CA PHE A 18 -19.74 19.51 -40.52
C PHE A 18 -21.18 19.38 -41.02
N PHE A 19 -22.17 19.82 -40.25
CA PHE A 19 -23.58 19.70 -40.64
C PHE A 19 -24.14 21.06 -41.08
N ASN A 20 -24.49 21.17 -42.36
CA ASN A 20 -25.01 22.39 -42.95
C ASN A 20 -26.53 22.57 -42.74
N GLU A 21 -27.29 21.48 -42.68
CA GLU A 21 -28.77 21.45 -42.65
C GLU A 21 -29.35 21.04 -41.28
N GLU A 22 -29.03 21.79 -40.23
CA GLU A 22 -29.38 21.43 -38.84
C GLU A 22 -30.73 21.95 -38.35
N LEU A 23 -31.69 22.23 -39.23
CA LEU A 23 -33.06 22.55 -38.80
C LEU A 23 -33.91 21.29 -38.50
N THR A 24 -33.26 20.13 -38.30
CA THR A 24 -33.97 18.92 -37.94
C THR A 24 -34.58 19.07 -36.54
N ILE A 25 -35.87 18.73 -36.40
CA ILE A 25 -36.62 18.83 -35.13
C ILE A 25 -35.88 18.17 -33.96
N HIS A 26 -35.18 17.06 -34.22
CA HIS A 26 -34.39 16.35 -33.20
C HIS A 26 -33.20 17.16 -32.66
N TRP A 27 -32.51 17.93 -33.51
CA TRP A 27 -31.37 18.77 -33.10
C TRP A 27 -31.82 19.95 -32.26
N ILE A 28 -32.92 20.59 -32.68
CA ILE A 28 -33.54 21.70 -31.95
C ILE A 28 -34.04 21.21 -30.58
N ALA A 29 -34.73 20.05 -30.55
CA ALA A 29 -35.19 19.44 -29.30
C ALA A 29 -34.02 19.12 -28.36
N PHE A 30 -32.93 18.53 -28.86
CA PHE A 30 -31.74 18.22 -28.07
C PHE A 30 -31.11 19.47 -27.45
N ASN A 31 -30.91 20.53 -28.25
CA ASN A 31 -30.36 21.80 -27.76
C ASN A 31 -31.29 22.48 -26.74
N CYS A 32 -32.59 22.54 -27.02
CA CYS A 32 -33.57 23.16 -26.13
C CYS A 32 -33.64 22.44 -24.78
N ILE A 33 -33.69 21.10 -24.78
CA ILE A 33 -33.67 20.29 -23.54
C ILE A 33 -32.37 20.55 -22.78
N SER A 34 -31.23 20.53 -23.49
CA SER A 34 -29.94 20.75 -22.86
C SER A 34 -29.82 22.15 -22.23
N ASP A 35 -30.21 23.19 -22.95
CA ASP A 35 -30.14 24.58 -22.50
C ASP A 35 -31.08 24.82 -21.30
N THR A 36 -32.28 24.21 -21.32
CA THR A 36 -33.22 24.24 -20.18
C THR A 36 -32.60 23.61 -18.93
N VAL A 37 -31.97 22.45 -19.06
CA VAL A 37 -31.32 21.76 -17.94
C VAL A 37 -30.18 22.60 -17.35
N PHE A 38 -29.40 23.30 -18.17
CA PHE A 38 -28.34 24.20 -17.69
C PHE A 38 -28.87 25.49 -17.06
N LEU A 39 -30.02 26.00 -17.49
CA LEU A 39 -30.70 27.13 -16.84
C LEU A 39 -31.23 26.72 -15.45
N VAL A 40 -31.79 25.52 -15.31
CA VAL A 40 -32.22 24.99 -14.00
C VAL A 40 -31.01 24.83 -13.07
N ASP A 41 -29.87 24.36 -13.57
CA ASP A 41 -28.63 24.24 -12.79
C ASP A 41 -28.17 25.57 -12.19
N ILE A 42 -28.29 26.69 -12.92
CA ILE A 42 -28.03 28.03 -12.37
C ILE A 42 -28.92 28.29 -11.14
N GLY A 43 -30.21 27.97 -11.23
CA GLY A 43 -31.15 28.10 -10.11
C GLY A 43 -30.76 27.25 -8.90
N VAL A 44 -30.25 26.04 -9.13
CA VAL A 44 -29.73 25.16 -8.08
C VAL A 44 -28.45 25.71 -7.47
N ASN A 45 -27.55 26.31 -8.27
CA ASN A 45 -26.31 26.91 -7.77
C ASN A 45 -26.55 28.08 -6.81
N PHE A 46 -27.63 28.86 -6.99
CA PHE A 46 -28.07 29.87 -6.02
C PHE A 46 -28.49 29.31 -4.65
N ARG A 47 -28.74 28.00 -4.56
CA ARG A 47 -29.12 27.28 -3.33
C ARG A 47 -28.07 26.29 -2.84
N THR A 48 -26.95 26.17 -3.55
CA THR A 48 -25.89 25.22 -3.21
C THR A 48 -24.99 25.82 -2.14
N GLY A 49 -24.80 25.10 -1.04
CA GLY A 49 -23.97 25.54 0.09
C GLY A 49 -22.50 25.68 -0.29
N ILE A 50 -21.83 26.69 0.27
CA ILE A 50 -20.42 26.97 0.01
C ILE A 50 -19.61 26.51 1.23
N ILE A 51 -18.56 25.73 0.98
CA ILE A 51 -17.62 25.29 2.02
C ILE A 51 -16.64 26.45 2.28
N LYS A 52 -16.58 26.95 3.51
CA LYS A 52 -15.66 28.03 3.91
C LYS A 52 -14.40 27.39 4.53
N ASN A 53 -13.21 27.84 4.11
CA ASN A 53 -11.91 27.50 4.70
C ASN A 53 -11.35 26.06 4.54
N ASN A 54 -11.60 25.33 3.44
CA ASN A 54 -11.02 23.99 3.18
C ASN A 54 -11.26 22.91 4.27
N PHE A 55 -11.95 23.24 5.37
CA PHE A 55 -12.42 22.33 6.38
C PHE A 55 -13.90 22.07 6.10
N ALA A 56 -14.26 20.79 5.96
CA ALA A 56 -15.62 20.37 5.59
C ALA A 56 -16.71 20.72 6.63
N ASP A 57 -16.33 21.27 7.79
CA ASP A 57 -17.22 21.46 8.93
C ASP A 57 -18.02 22.78 8.89
N GLU A 58 -17.61 23.78 8.09
CA GLU A 58 -18.35 25.06 7.95
C GLU A 58 -18.97 25.23 6.57
N ILE A 59 -20.17 24.66 6.38
CA ILE A 59 -20.99 24.86 5.19
C ILE A 59 -21.91 26.07 5.41
N VAL A 60 -21.68 27.14 4.64
CA VAL A 60 -22.55 28.32 4.64
C VAL A 60 -23.82 28.01 3.84
N LEU A 61 -24.96 27.98 4.55
CA LEU A 61 -26.29 27.76 3.97
C LEU A 61 -27.12 29.05 3.81
N ASN A 62 -26.57 30.21 4.20
CA ASN A 62 -27.29 31.48 4.10
C ASN A 62 -27.48 31.88 2.62
N PRO A 63 -28.74 31.94 2.11
CA PRO A 63 -29.00 32.18 0.70
C PRO A 63 -28.52 33.56 0.21
N LYS A 64 -28.47 34.57 1.07
CA LYS A 64 -27.99 35.92 0.69
C LYS A 64 -26.47 35.94 0.48
N GLU A 65 -25.73 35.20 1.29
CA GLU A 65 -24.27 35.09 1.19
C GLU A 65 -23.89 34.24 -0.03
N ILE A 66 -24.59 33.12 -0.25
CA ILE A 66 -24.43 32.25 -1.43
C ILE A 66 -24.67 33.04 -2.71
N ALA A 67 -25.80 33.77 -2.81
CA ALA A 67 -26.14 34.53 -4.00
C ALA A 67 -25.09 35.62 -4.30
N ARG A 68 -24.65 36.37 -3.29
CA ARG A 68 -23.61 37.41 -3.47
C ARG A 68 -22.29 36.82 -3.95
N HIS A 69 -21.88 35.69 -3.39
CA HIS A 69 -20.65 35.01 -3.78
C HIS A 69 -20.74 34.46 -5.20
N TYR A 70 -21.83 33.79 -5.55
CA TYR A 70 -22.03 33.21 -6.88
C TYR A 70 -22.12 34.28 -7.98
N VAL A 71 -22.82 35.39 -7.73
CA VAL A 71 -22.94 36.52 -8.67
C VAL A 71 -21.59 37.17 -8.95
N LYS A 72 -20.73 37.30 -7.93
CA LYS A 72 -19.39 37.91 -8.08
C LYS A 72 -18.40 37.02 -8.84
N THR A 73 -18.58 35.71 -8.81
CA THR A 73 -17.57 34.75 -9.29
C THR A 73 -17.91 34.19 -10.66
N TRP A 74 -19.00 33.44 -10.77
CA TRP A 74 -19.23 32.55 -11.92
C TRP A 74 -20.56 32.75 -12.64
N PHE A 75 -21.51 33.47 -12.02
CA PHE A 75 -22.84 33.66 -12.57
C PHE A 75 -22.85 34.20 -14.01
N LEU A 76 -22.02 35.20 -14.32
CA LEU A 76 -21.98 35.79 -15.67
C LEU A 76 -21.60 34.77 -16.74
N LEU A 77 -20.62 33.91 -16.43
CA LEU A 77 -20.11 32.90 -17.34
C LEU A 77 -21.11 31.74 -17.49
N ASP A 78 -21.76 31.33 -16.39
CA ASP A 78 -22.79 30.30 -16.41
C ASP A 78 -24.05 30.79 -17.16
N LEU A 79 -24.43 32.06 -16.99
CA LEU A 79 -25.54 32.68 -17.71
C LEU A 79 -25.26 32.74 -19.22
N LEU A 80 -24.13 33.34 -19.62
CA LEU A 80 -23.78 33.52 -21.03
C LEU A 80 -23.67 32.16 -21.76
N SER A 81 -23.19 31.13 -21.08
CA SER A 81 -23.06 29.78 -21.63
C SER A 81 -24.36 28.96 -21.62
N SER A 82 -25.42 29.42 -20.93
CA SER A 82 -26.73 28.76 -20.91
C SER A 82 -27.77 29.44 -21.82
N LEU A 83 -27.50 30.66 -22.29
CA LEU A 83 -28.45 31.38 -23.14
C LEU A 83 -28.47 30.83 -24.57
N PRO A 84 -29.67 30.52 -25.13
CA PRO A 84 -29.85 30.10 -26.52
C PRO A 84 -29.77 31.30 -27.49
N LEU A 85 -28.60 31.96 -27.54
CA LEU A 85 -28.39 33.19 -28.34
C LEU A 85 -28.56 32.99 -29.85
N ASP A 86 -28.30 31.78 -30.33
CA ASP A 86 -28.56 31.30 -31.69
C ASP A 86 -30.05 31.40 -32.05
N TYR A 87 -30.93 30.85 -31.22
CA TYR A 87 -32.39 30.89 -31.44
C TYR A 87 -32.97 32.29 -31.25
N ILE A 88 -32.48 33.02 -30.24
CA ILE A 88 -32.91 34.40 -29.99
C ILE A 88 -32.60 35.27 -31.20
N TYR A 89 -31.38 35.17 -31.76
CA TYR A 89 -30.99 35.93 -32.94
C TYR A 89 -31.85 35.59 -34.16
N LEU A 90 -32.17 34.30 -34.39
CA LEU A 90 -33.04 33.87 -35.48
C LEU A 90 -34.45 34.46 -35.36
N ILE A 91 -35.05 34.43 -34.16
CA ILE A 91 -36.41 34.95 -33.91
C ILE A 91 -36.48 36.48 -34.10
N PHE A 92 -35.48 37.23 -33.61
CA PHE A 92 -35.44 38.68 -33.77
C PHE A 92 -35.30 39.11 -35.23
N HIS A 93 -34.56 38.35 -36.04
CA HIS A 93 -34.34 38.69 -37.45
C HIS A 93 -35.46 38.21 -38.38
N GLU A 94 -36.22 37.17 -38.01
CA GLU A 94 -37.42 36.73 -38.74
C GLU A 94 -38.54 37.79 -38.71
N ASN A 95 -38.58 38.64 -37.68
CA ASN A 95 -39.61 39.67 -37.49
C ASN A 95 -39.35 40.95 -38.31
N GLU A 96 -38.15 41.17 -38.83
CA GLU A 96 -37.87 42.29 -39.73
C GLU A 96 -38.10 41.89 -41.19
N ASN A 97 -39.35 42.09 -41.66
CA ASN A 97 -39.75 41.94 -43.06
C ASN A 97 -38.79 42.70 -44.00
N PHE A 98 -37.96 41.98 -44.75
CA PHE A 98 -37.01 42.59 -45.66
C PHE A 98 -37.02 41.82 -46.99
N SER A 99 -37.35 42.56 -48.05
CA SER A 99 -37.64 42.15 -49.43
C SER A 99 -36.99 40.85 -49.96
N HIS A 100 -37.84 39.96 -50.46
CA HIS A 100 -37.49 38.75 -51.21
C HIS A 100 -36.53 39.05 -52.38
N ILE A 101 -35.55 38.17 -52.61
CA ILE A 101 -34.70 38.00 -53.81
C ILE A 101 -33.26 38.56 -53.73
N VAL A 102 -32.95 39.75 -53.17
CA VAL A 102 -31.52 40.19 -53.01
C VAL A 102 -30.83 39.57 -51.78
N GLN A 103 -31.56 38.79 -51.00
CA GLN A 103 -31.13 38.32 -49.68
C GLN A 103 -30.52 36.93 -49.59
N ALA A 104 -30.57 36.05 -50.61
CA ALA A 104 -30.10 34.67 -50.43
C ALA A 104 -28.62 34.59 -49.97
N GLY A 105 -27.74 35.43 -50.54
CA GLY A 105 -26.34 35.52 -50.12
C GLY A 105 -26.11 36.19 -48.76
N ARG A 106 -26.98 37.13 -48.34
CA ARG A 106 -26.92 37.78 -47.02
C ARG A 106 -27.50 36.88 -45.92
N ALA A 107 -28.62 36.20 -46.19
CA ALA A 107 -29.27 35.23 -45.31
C ALA A 107 -28.36 34.04 -44.99
N LEU A 108 -27.64 33.49 -45.98
CA LEU A 108 -26.63 32.44 -45.72
C LEU A 108 -25.49 32.91 -44.80
N ARG A 109 -25.11 34.19 -44.88
CA ARG A 109 -24.09 34.77 -44.00
C ARG A 109 -24.62 34.98 -42.58
N PHE A 110 -25.88 35.38 -42.43
CA PHE A 110 -26.54 35.52 -41.12
C PHE A 110 -26.80 34.17 -40.44
N LEU A 111 -27.19 33.13 -41.19
CA LEU A 111 -27.30 31.76 -40.68
C LEU A 111 -25.95 31.24 -40.18
N ARG A 112 -24.85 31.51 -40.91
CA ARG A 112 -23.49 31.20 -40.46
C ARG A 112 -23.10 31.94 -39.18
N PHE A 113 -23.48 33.22 -39.06
CA PHE A 113 -23.23 34.00 -37.85
C PHE A 113 -24.05 33.51 -36.64
N ALA A 114 -25.31 33.13 -36.83
CA ALA A 114 -26.14 32.51 -35.81
C ALA A 114 -25.52 31.20 -35.28
N LYS A 115 -24.96 30.37 -36.18
CA LYS A 115 -24.21 29.16 -35.81
C LYS A 115 -22.97 29.49 -34.97
N LEU A 116 -22.25 30.57 -35.28
CA LEU A 116 -21.07 30.99 -34.50
C LEU A 116 -21.43 31.43 -33.07
N LEU A 117 -22.60 32.03 -32.86
CA LEU A 117 -23.07 32.39 -31.52
C LEU A 117 -23.26 31.16 -30.62
N SER A 118 -23.59 30.00 -31.19
CA SER A 118 -23.71 28.76 -30.42
C SER A 118 -22.37 28.25 -29.86
N LEU A 119 -21.21 28.70 -30.37
CA LEU A 119 -19.90 28.38 -29.80
C LEU A 119 -19.67 28.99 -28.41
N ILE A 120 -20.45 30.01 -28.03
CA ILE A 120 -20.46 30.56 -26.66
C ILE A 120 -20.82 29.47 -25.64
N LYS A 121 -21.58 28.44 -26.05
CA LYS A 121 -21.90 27.27 -25.22
C LYS A 121 -20.64 26.47 -24.82
N LEU A 122 -19.50 26.60 -25.52
CA LEU A 122 -18.23 25.96 -25.13
C LEU A 122 -17.64 26.53 -23.83
N LEU A 123 -18.06 27.72 -23.41
CA LEU A 123 -17.72 28.28 -22.10
C LEU A 123 -18.23 27.39 -20.94
N ARG A 124 -19.13 26.42 -21.20
CA ARG A 124 -19.51 25.36 -20.26
C ARG A 124 -18.32 24.52 -19.77
N LEU A 125 -17.19 24.54 -20.47
CA LEU A 125 -15.95 23.89 -20.02
C LEU A 125 -15.53 24.32 -18.61
N SER A 126 -15.79 25.58 -18.23
CA SER A 126 -15.53 26.06 -16.87
C SER A 126 -16.23 25.19 -15.82
N ARG A 127 -17.48 24.79 -16.06
CA ARG A 127 -18.26 23.95 -15.14
C ARG A 127 -17.73 22.52 -15.14
N LEU A 128 -17.28 22.00 -16.29
CA LEU A 128 -16.61 20.69 -16.34
C LEU A 128 -15.39 20.66 -15.43
N VAL A 129 -14.52 21.66 -15.54
CA VAL A 129 -13.30 21.76 -14.73
C VAL A 129 -13.64 21.83 -13.25
N ARG A 130 -14.64 22.64 -12.85
CA ARG A 130 -15.10 22.72 -11.45
C ARG A 130 -15.67 21.40 -10.93
N TYR A 131 -16.50 20.72 -11.72
CA TYR A 131 -17.04 19.44 -11.29
C TYR A 131 -15.93 18.41 -11.18
N VAL A 132 -15.03 18.32 -12.15
CA VAL A 132 -13.91 17.36 -12.08
C VAL A 132 -13.02 17.64 -10.86
N SER A 133 -12.73 18.91 -10.53
CA SER A 133 -11.92 19.24 -9.34
C SER A 133 -12.62 18.89 -8.03
N GLN A 134 -13.92 19.14 -7.92
CA GLN A 134 -14.72 18.74 -6.74
C GLN A 134 -14.81 17.21 -6.58
N TRP A 135 -14.90 16.48 -7.70
CA TRP A 135 -14.93 15.02 -7.69
C TRP A 135 -13.56 14.42 -7.38
N GLU A 136 -12.48 15.06 -7.81
CA GLU A 136 -11.11 14.67 -7.47
C GLU A 136 -10.86 14.72 -5.96
N GLU A 137 -11.33 15.75 -5.26
CA GLU A 137 -11.27 15.85 -3.79
C GLU A 137 -12.02 14.72 -3.09
N PHE A 138 -13.15 14.26 -3.66
CA PHE A 138 -13.95 13.18 -3.07
C PHE A 138 -13.33 11.79 -3.27
N LEU A 139 -12.65 11.54 -4.40
CA LEU A 139 -12.08 10.24 -4.77
C LEU A 139 -10.65 10.01 -4.22
N ASN A 140 -10.33 10.63 -3.08
CA ASN A 140 -9.02 10.85 -2.43
C ASN A 140 -8.00 9.67 -2.33
N VAL A 141 -8.32 8.49 -2.86
CA VAL A 141 -7.48 7.26 -2.83
C VAL A 141 -6.67 7.07 -4.13
N ALA A 142 -6.98 7.78 -5.23
CA ALA A 142 -6.32 7.60 -6.55
C ALA A 142 -5.70 8.89 -7.16
N ASN A 143 -5.35 9.86 -6.32
CA ASN A 143 -5.13 11.27 -6.71
C ASN A 143 -4.10 11.52 -7.83
N LYS A 144 -3.08 10.68 -7.99
CA LYS A 144 -2.07 10.90 -9.04
C LYS A 144 -2.41 10.25 -10.38
N PHE A 145 -3.14 9.13 -10.35
CA PHE A 145 -3.59 8.45 -11.58
C PHE A 145 -4.81 9.12 -12.19
N ILE A 146 -5.71 9.67 -11.36
CA ILE A 146 -6.87 10.41 -11.86
C ILE A 146 -6.45 11.70 -12.58
N GLY A 147 -5.43 12.41 -12.05
CA GLY A 147 -4.92 13.64 -12.67
C GLY A 147 -4.35 13.44 -14.08
N ILE A 148 -3.51 12.41 -14.29
CA ILE A 148 -2.97 12.12 -15.63
C ILE A 148 -4.07 11.70 -16.61
N PHE A 149 -5.05 10.93 -16.14
CA PHE A 149 -6.20 10.52 -16.94
C PHE A 149 -7.06 11.73 -17.35
N ASN A 150 -7.37 12.62 -16.42
CA ASN A 150 -8.10 13.86 -16.67
C ASN A 150 -7.37 14.76 -17.67
N LEU A 151 -6.04 14.86 -17.56
CA LEU A 151 -5.23 15.61 -18.52
C LEU A 151 -5.28 15.00 -19.93
N VAL A 152 -5.17 13.67 -20.06
CA VAL A 152 -5.28 12.99 -21.35
C VAL A 152 -6.66 13.25 -21.97
N LEU A 153 -7.74 13.15 -21.19
CA LEU A 153 -9.09 13.47 -21.67
C LEU A 153 -9.23 14.93 -22.11
N LEU A 154 -8.64 15.88 -21.36
CA LEU A 154 -8.62 17.29 -21.73
C LEU A 154 -7.86 17.52 -23.04
N LEU A 155 -6.71 16.88 -23.23
CA LEU A 155 -5.93 16.98 -24.48
C LEU A 155 -6.67 16.40 -25.68
N LEU A 156 -7.38 15.28 -25.50
CA LEU A 156 -8.26 14.72 -26.55
C LEU A 156 -9.41 15.67 -26.88
N LEU A 157 -10.02 16.31 -25.89
CA LEU A 157 -11.09 17.30 -26.10
C LEU A 157 -10.57 18.55 -26.83
N LEU A 158 -9.40 19.07 -26.44
CA LEU A 158 -8.76 20.19 -27.13
C LEU A 158 -8.35 19.82 -28.56
N GLY A 159 -7.85 18.60 -28.77
CA GLY A 159 -7.54 18.06 -30.11
C GLY A 159 -8.79 17.98 -30.98
N HIS A 160 -9.91 17.54 -30.40
CA HIS A 160 -11.22 17.52 -31.05
C HIS A 160 -11.71 18.92 -31.44
N TRP A 161 -11.65 19.91 -30.55
CA TRP A 161 -12.06 21.28 -30.87
C TRP A 161 -11.17 21.93 -31.92
N ASN A 162 -9.87 21.70 -31.83
CA ASN A 162 -8.89 22.14 -32.81
C ASN A 162 -9.19 21.53 -34.20
N ALA A 163 -9.60 20.25 -34.26
CA ALA A 163 -10.04 19.61 -35.50
C ALA A 163 -11.28 20.29 -36.10
N CYS A 164 -12.31 20.52 -35.29
CA CYS A 164 -13.52 21.20 -35.70
C CYS A 164 -13.20 22.63 -36.20
N LEU A 165 -12.36 23.37 -35.47
CA LEU A 165 -11.92 24.72 -35.87
C LEU A 165 -11.17 24.73 -37.23
N GLN A 166 -10.27 23.76 -37.45
CA GLN A 166 -9.49 23.64 -38.69
C GLN A 166 -10.36 23.39 -39.93
N PHE A 167 -11.53 22.77 -39.76
CA PHE A 167 -12.51 22.56 -40.83
C PHE A 167 -13.53 23.71 -40.92
N LEU A 168 -13.93 24.27 -39.77
CA LEU A 168 -14.89 25.38 -39.66
C LEU A 168 -14.43 26.64 -40.39
N VAL A 169 -13.15 27.02 -40.28
CA VAL A 169 -12.69 28.28 -40.91
C VAL A 169 -12.69 28.23 -42.45
N PRO A 170 -12.22 27.16 -43.12
CA PRO A 170 -12.44 26.99 -44.55
C PRO A 170 -13.92 27.01 -44.95
N MET A 171 -14.80 26.39 -44.14
CA MET A 171 -16.25 26.39 -44.39
C MET A 171 -16.85 27.80 -44.33
N ILE A 172 -16.48 28.62 -43.35
CA ILE A 172 -16.98 30.00 -43.23
C ILE A 172 -16.54 30.86 -44.42
N ASN A 173 -15.35 30.61 -44.97
CA ASN A 173 -14.80 31.31 -46.13
C ASN A 173 -15.25 30.73 -47.48
N ASP A 174 -16.32 29.92 -47.49
CA ASP A 174 -16.87 29.30 -48.71
C ASP A 174 -15.82 28.45 -49.47
N TYR A 175 -15.00 27.69 -48.73
CA TYR A 175 -13.99 26.74 -49.22
C TYR A 175 -13.07 27.34 -50.31
N PRO A 176 -12.14 28.26 -49.96
CA PRO A 176 -11.27 28.87 -50.95
C PRO A 176 -10.43 27.80 -51.69
N VAL A 177 -10.11 28.08 -52.96
CA VAL A 177 -9.43 27.11 -53.85
C VAL A 177 -8.09 26.64 -53.27
N ASP A 178 -7.37 27.55 -52.60
CA ASP A 178 -6.10 27.27 -51.95
C ASP A 178 -6.21 26.53 -50.62
N SER A 179 -7.43 26.28 -50.12
CA SER A 179 -7.60 25.61 -48.83
C SER A 179 -7.21 24.14 -48.87
N TRP A 180 -6.78 23.63 -47.72
CA TRP A 180 -6.45 22.22 -47.54
C TRP A 180 -7.66 21.32 -47.82
N VAL A 181 -8.89 21.77 -47.53
CA VAL A 181 -10.14 21.03 -47.80
C VAL A 181 -10.37 20.91 -49.31
N SER A 182 -10.21 22.00 -50.06
CA SER A 182 -10.37 22.02 -51.52
C SER A 182 -9.29 21.19 -52.22
N LYS A 183 -8.04 21.25 -51.75
CA LYS A 183 -6.90 20.48 -52.30
C LYS A 183 -7.04 18.97 -52.13
N VAL A 184 -7.61 18.53 -51.01
CA VAL A 184 -7.89 17.10 -50.76
C VAL A 184 -9.23 16.67 -51.40
N LYS A 185 -10.00 17.61 -51.97
CA LYS A 185 -11.34 17.37 -52.54
C LYS A 185 -12.34 16.82 -51.51
N LEU A 186 -12.28 17.30 -50.27
CA LEU A 186 -13.11 16.84 -49.15
C LEU A 186 -14.49 17.52 -49.07
N GLN A 187 -14.77 18.52 -49.90
CA GLN A 187 -16.00 19.34 -49.82
C GLN A 187 -17.28 18.51 -49.87
N ASN A 188 -17.32 17.49 -50.73
CA ASN A 188 -18.49 16.62 -50.95
C ASN A 188 -18.35 15.25 -50.29
N ALA A 189 -17.27 15.03 -49.52
CA ALA A 189 -17.05 13.78 -48.81
C ALA A 189 -18.03 13.63 -47.63
N ASN A 190 -18.20 12.40 -47.14
CA ASN A 190 -19.02 12.16 -45.95
C ASN A 190 -18.44 12.93 -44.74
N TRP A 191 -19.31 13.43 -43.85
CA TRP A 191 -18.90 14.20 -42.66
C TRP A 191 -17.86 13.46 -41.81
N PHE A 192 -17.97 12.12 -41.74
CA PHE A 192 -17.02 11.29 -41.00
C PHE A 192 -15.61 11.31 -41.63
N GLU A 193 -15.52 11.33 -42.96
CA GLU A 193 -14.24 11.42 -43.67
C GLU A 193 -13.61 12.80 -43.48
N GLN A 194 -14.42 13.86 -43.59
CA GLN A 194 -14.00 15.24 -43.32
C GLN A 194 -13.47 15.38 -41.89
N TYR A 195 -14.21 14.86 -40.90
CA TYR A 195 -13.83 14.89 -39.49
C TYR A 195 -12.54 14.10 -39.23
N THR A 196 -12.40 12.91 -39.82
CA THR A 196 -11.22 12.06 -39.63
C THR A 196 -9.95 12.76 -40.11
N TRP A 197 -9.97 13.38 -41.28
CA TRP A 197 -8.81 14.12 -41.80
C TRP A 197 -8.54 15.41 -41.01
N ALA A 198 -9.57 16.13 -40.57
CA ALA A 198 -9.43 17.30 -39.71
C ALA A 198 -8.82 16.92 -38.35
N LEU A 199 -9.26 15.81 -37.75
CA LEU A 199 -8.75 15.28 -36.50
C LEU A 199 -7.31 14.82 -36.65
N PHE A 200 -6.99 14.11 -37.72
CA PHE A 200 -5.61 13.71 -38.03
C PHE A 200 -4.68 14.91 -38.11
N LYS A 201 -5.09 15.99 -38.80
CA LYS A 201 -4.32 17.25 -38.89
C LYS A 201 -4.13 17.89 -37.51
N ALA A 202 -5.21 18.04 -36.73
CA ALA A 202 -5.16 18.65 -35.40
C ALA A 202 -4.32 17.85 -34.41
N MET A 203 -4.42 16.51 -34.42
CA MET A 203 -3.62 15.61 -33.59
C MET A 203 -2.14 15.62 -34.00
N SER A 204 -1.85 15.77 -35.29
CA SER A 204 -0.47 15.90 -35.78
C SER A 204 0.20 17.17 -35.26
N HIS A 205 -0.54 18.29 -35.14
CA HIS A 205 -0.04 19.49 -34.48
C HIS A 205 0.08 19.32 -32.96
N MET A 206 -0.89 18.67 -32.31
CA MET A 206 -0.91 18.40 -30.86
C MET A 206 0.31 17.58 -30.41
N LEU A 207 0.63 16.53 -31.16
CA LEU A 207 1.73 15.61 -30.87
C LEU A 207 3.05 16.05 -31.52
N SER A 208 3.11 17.25 -32.09
CA SER A 208 4.31 17.79 -32.76
C SER A 208 4.90 16.91 -33.87
N ILE A 209 4.03 16.20 -34.61
CA ILE A 209 4.42 15.31 -35.72
C ILE A 209 4.62 16.10 -37.03
N GLY A 210 3.70 17.01 -37.36
CA GLY A 210 3.74 17.77 -38.61
C GLY A 210 2.38 18.30 -39.08
N TYR A 211 2.32 18.78 -40.32
CA TYR A 211 1.17 19.54 -40.89
C TYR A 211 0.07 18.67 -41.54
N GLY A 212 0.23 17.35 -41.56
CA GLY A 212 -0.61 16.44 -42.33
C GLY A 212 -0.17 16.35 -43.80
N ARG A 213 -1.15 16.16 -44.72
CA ARG A 213 -0.86 15.91 -46.15
C ARG A 213 -0.33 17.14 -46.91
N TYR A 214 -0.75 18.34 -46.52
CA TYR A 214 -0.35 19.59 -47.15
C TYR A 214 -0.05 20.67 -46.10
N PRO A 215 1.05 21.43 -46.25
CA PRO A 215 1.32 22.59 -45.40
C PRO A 215 0.31 23.72 -45.66
N PRO A 216 0.13 24.66 -44.71
CA PRO A 216 -0.75 25.80 -44.91
C PRO A 216 -0.25 26.67 -46.07
N THR A 217 -1.12 26.96 -47.03
CA THR A 217 -0.78 27.83 -48.18
C THR A 217 -1.44 29.19 -48.12
N SER A 218 -2.59 29.29 -47.46
CA SER A 218 -3.25 30.58 -47.19
C SER A 218 -2.74 31.20 -45.88
N ILE A 219 -2.70 32.52 -45.81
CA ILE A 219 -2.37 33.25 -44.57
C ILE A 219 -3.34 32.92 -43.43
N THR A 220 -4.63 32.69 -43.75
CA THR A 220 -5.64 32.31 -42.77
C THR A 220 -5.35 30.93 -42.18
N GLU A 221 -4.98 29.97 -43.02
CA GLU A 221 -4.59 28.63 -42.60
C GLU A 221 -3.28 28.63 -41.81
N ALA A 222 -2.34 29.50 -42.17
CA ALA A 222 -1.08 29.65 -41.45
C ALA A 222 -1.32 30.11 -40.01
N TRP A 223 -2.15 31.12 -39.79
CA TRP A 223 -2.49 31.59 -38.44
C TRP A 223 -3.21 30.54 -37.59
N ILE A 224 -4.18 29.82 -38.18
CA ILE A 224 -4.90 28.76 -37.44
C ILE A 224 -3.94 27.61 -37.11
N THR A 225 -3.06 27.25 -38.05
CA THR A 225 -2.02 26.24 -37.83
C THR A 225 -1.04 26.67 -36.76
N LEU A 226 -0.64 27.94 -36.71
CA LEU A 226 0.22 28.49 -35.66
C LEU A 226 -0.44 28.38 -34.28
N VAL A 227 -1.71 28.80 -34.15
CA VAL A 227 -2.48 28.68 -32.90
C VAL A 227 -2.62 27.21 -32.48
N SER A 228 -2.88 26.33 -33.44
CA SER A 228 -2.98 24.88 -33.28
C SER A 228 -1.67 24.27 -32.75
N MET A 229 -0.52 24.68 -33.30
CA MET A 229 0.81 24.23 -32.88
C MET A 229 1.17 24.75 -31.49
N VAL A 230 0.90 26.02 -31.17
CA VAL A 230 1.20 26.61 -29.85
C VAL A 230 0.37 25.92 -28.75
N THR A 231 -0.93 25.74 -29.00
CA THR A 231 -1.82 25.02 -28.08
C THR A 231 -1.38 23.57 -27.91
N GLY A 232 -0.99 22.92 -29.02
CA GLY A 232 -0.48 21.55 -29.04
C GLY A 232 0.80 21.36 -28.24
N ALA A 233 1.82 22.15 -28.53
CA ALA A 233 3.11 22.12 -27.84
C ALA A 233 2.97 22.36 -26.34
N THR A 234 2.10 23.30 -25.94
CA THR A 234 1.80 23.56 -24.53
C THR A 234 1.14 22.36 -23.88
N GLY A 235 0.13 21.78 -24.53
CA GLY A 235 -0.56 20.58 -24.03
C GLY A 235 0.36 19.37 -23.88
N TYR A 236 1.23 19.13 -24.86
CA TYR A 236 2.22 18.05 -24.81
C TYR A 236 3.26 18.27 -23.71
N ALA A 237 3.76 19.50 -23.53
CA ALA A 237 4.68 19.84 -22.44
C ALA A 237 4.07 19.57 -21.06
N LEU A 238 2.80 19.93 -20.86
CA LEU A 238 2.06 19.62 -19.64
C LEU A 238 1.93 18.11 -19.43
N PHE A 239 1.60 17.35 -20.47
CA PHE A 239 1.53 15.89 -20.40
C PHE A 239 2.84 15.26 -19.94
N VAL A 240 3.97 15.65 -20.55
CA VAL A 240 5.29 15.16 -20.16
C VAL A 240 5.62 15.52 -18.71
N GLY A 241 5.30 16.74 -18.27
CA GLY A 241 5.49 17.18 -16.89
C GLY A 241 4.71 16.34 -15.87
N HIS A 242 3.43 16.10 -16.13
CA HIS A 242 2.58 15.27 -15.27
C HIS A 242 2.99 13.79 -15.28
N ALA A 243 3.37 13.25 -16.44
CA ALA A 243 3.90 11.89 -16.54
C ALA A 243 5.19 11.72 -15.72
N ALA A 244 6.11 12.68 -15.79
CA ALA A 244 7.34 12.67 -15.00
C ALA A 244 7.04 12.74 -13.48
N ALA A 245 6.12 13.60 -13.06
CA ALA A 245 5.71 13.71 -11.66
C ALA A 245 5.06 12.43 -11.13
N LEU A 246 4.23 11.75 -11.95
CA LEU A 246 3.63 10.47 -11.60
C LEU A 246 4.71 9.41 -11.39
N ILE A 247 5.66 9.28 -12.33
CA ILE A 247 6.77 8.33 -12.23
C ILE A 247 7.60 8.59 -10.96
N GLN A 248 7.89 9.85 -10.64
CA GLN A 248 8.65 10.20 -9.44
C GLN A 248 7.91 9.87 -8.14
N SER A 249 6.58 9.95 -8.16
CA SER A 249 5.75 9.63 -7.01
C SER A 249 5.50 8.13 -6.82
N PHE A 250 5.78 7.34 -7.86
CA PHE A 250 5.62 5.90 -7.81
C PHE A 250 6.67 5.29 -6.87
N ASP A 251 6.23 4.42 -5.96
CA ASP A 251 7.09 3.70 -5.01
C ASP A 251 8.02 4.58 -4.14
N CYS A 252 7.43 5.55 -3.42
CA CYS A 252 8.15 6.43 -2.49
C CYS A 252 9.03 5.67 -1.47
N SER A 253 8.53 4.58 -0.86
CA SER A 253 9.26 3.81 0.15
C SER A 253 10.52 3.11 -0.40
N LYS A 254 10.46 2.60 -1.64
CA LYS A 254 11.64 2.04 -2.32
C LYS A 254 12.61 3.12 -2.75
N ARG A 255 12.10 4.28 -3.20
CA ARG A 255 12.95 5.43 -3.52
C ARG A 255 13.72 5.91 -2.28
N LEU A 256 13.04 6.07 -1.15
CA LEU A 256 13.66 6.46 0.11
C LEU A 256 14.72 5.44 0.57
N TYR A 257 14.44 4.14 0.45
CA TYR A 257 15.43 3.09 0.71
C TYR A 257 16.66 3.24 -0.20
N ARG A 258 16.47 3.42 -1.52
CA ARG A 258 17.58 3.60 -2.47
C ARG A 258 18.41 4.84 -2.17
N GLU A 259 17.76 5.96 -1.86
CA GLU A 259 18.44 7.22 -1.49
C GLU A 259 19.27 7.05 -0.21
N LYS A 260 18.69 6.43 0.82
CA LYS A 260 19.40 6.19 2.08
C LYS A 260 20.52 5.17 1.94
N PHE A 261 20.32 4.10 1.18
CA PHE A 261 21.37 3.13 0.91
C PHE A 261 22.51 3.75 0.07
N LYS A 262 22.19 4.65 -0.87
CA LYS A 262 23.21 5.41 -1.60
C LYS A 262 24.08 6.28 -0.67
N GLN A 263 23.48 6.94 0.32
CA GLN A 263 24.23 7.68 1.35
C GLN A 263 25.16 6.75 2.15
N VAL A 264 24.71 5.53 2.47
CA VAL A 264 25.53 4.52 3.14
C VAL A 264 26.69 4.09 2.24
N ASP A 265 26.45 3.84 0.95
CA ASP A 265 27.49 3.45 0.00
C ASP A 265 28.55 4.54 -0.18
N GLU A 266 28.14 5.81 -0.31
CA GLU A 266 29.04 6.96 -0.33
C GLU A 266 29.87 7.06 0.95
N TYR A 267 29.27 6.79 2.12
CA TYR A 267 30.00 6.73 3.40
C TYR A 267 31.02 5.59 3.42
N MET A 268 30.66 4.38 2.95
CA MET A 268 31.57 3.24 2.87
C MET A 268 32.74 3.49 1.92
N ALA A 269 32.49 4.21 0.82
CA ALA A 269 33.50 4.63 -0.15
C ALA A 269 34.43 5.68 0.46
N PHE A 270 33.88 6.72 1.08
CA PHE A 270 34.64 7.80 1.73
C PHE A 270 35.57 7.26 2.83
N ARG A 271 35.08 6.34 3.66
CA ARG A 271 35.87 5.69 4.72
C ARG A 271 36.77 4.55 4.22
N LYS A 272 36.76 4.24 2.92
CA LYS A 272 37.56 3.17 2.30
C LYS A 272 37.39 1.82 3.02
N LEU A 273 36.16 1.47 3.38
CA LEU A 273 35.89 0.21 4.10
C LEU A 273 36.25 -1.01 3.23
N PRO A 274 36.78 -2.11 3.81
CA PRO A 274 37.10 -3.34 3.08
C PRO A 274 35.87 -3.96 2.41
N ARG A 275 36.07 -4.65 1.27
CA ARG A 275 34.98 -5.26 0.48
C ARG A 275 34.09 -6.21 1.29
N ALA A 276 34.69 -7.01 2.17
CA ALA A 276 33.95 -7.93 3.04
C ALA A 276 32.99 -7.19 3.99
N LEU A 277 33.44 -6.07 4.60
CA LEU A 277 32.59 -5.27 5.48
C LEU A 277 31.47 -4.57 4.69
N ARG A 278 31.77 -4.09 3.47
CA ARG A 278 30.74 -3.49 2.60
C ARG A 278 29.63 -4.47 2.25
N GLN A 279 29.99 -5.70 1.87
CA GLN A 279 29.01 -6.76 1.59
C GLN A 279 28.18 -7.08 2.82
N ARG A 280 28.81 -7.17 4.00
CA ARG A 280 28.11 -7.41 5.26
C ARG A 280 27.12 -6.28 5.60
N ILE A 281 27.50 -5.02 5.43
CA ILE A 281 26.60 -3.86 5.60
C ILE A 281 25.44 -3.93 4.58
N ALA A 282 25.71 -4.24 3.32
CA ALA A 282 24.67 -4.38 2.30
C ALA A 282 23.63 -5.44 2.66
N SER A 283 24.08 -6.65 3.02
CA SER A 283 23.20 -7.74 3.45
C SER A 283 22.43 -7.42 4.73
N TYR A 284 23.00 -6.64 5.66
CA TYR A 284 22.29 -6.15 6.83
C TYR A 284 21.12 -5.23 6.45
N TYR A 285 21.37 -4.22 5.60
CA TYR A 285 20.32 -3.29 5.16
C TYR A 285 19.22 -3.98 4.35
N GLU A 286 19.58 -4.97 3.52
CA GLU A 286 18.62 -5.77 2.77
C GLU A 286 17.70 -6.57 3.71
N HIS A 287 18.26 -7.27 4.70
CA HIS A 287 17.48 -8.05 5.67
C HIS A 287 16.62 -7.16 6.58
N ARG A 288 17.19 -6.06 7.10
CA ARG A 288 16.51 -5.17 8.07
C ARG A 288 15.33 -4.40 7.50
N TYR A 289 15.39 -4.02 6.22
CA TYR A 289 14.41 -3.14 5.59
C TYR A 289 13.66 -3.79 4.41
N GLN A 290 14.11 -4.94 3.89
CA GLN A 290 13.44 -5.67 2.79
C GLN A 290 13.13 -4.78 1.58
N GLY A 291 14.05 -3.85 1.26
CA GLY A 291 13.91 -2.90 0.15
C GLY A 291 12.90 -1.76 0.38
N LYS A 292 12.33 -1.61 1.57
CA LYS A 292 11.40 -0.53 1.93
C LYS A 292 11.85 0.15 3.21
N MET A 293 11.94 1.48 3.18
CA MET A 293 12.35 2.25 4.35
C MET A 293 11.19 3.07 4.90
N PHE A 294 11.03 3.02 6.22
CA PHE A 294 10.03 3.77 6.98
C PHE A 294 10.67 4.29 8.26
N ASN A 295 10.25 5.49 8.69
CA ASN A 295 10.58 5.98 10.03
C ASN A 295 9.47 5.58 10.98
N GLU A 296 9.56 4.37 11.54
CA GLU A 296 8.51 3.80 12.39
C GLU A 296 8.19 4.68 13.61
N ASN A 297 9.19 5.30 14.22
CA ASN A 297 8.98 6.18 15.39
C ASN A 297 8.16 7.43 15.04
N GLU A 298 8.43 8.05 13.89
CA GLU A 298 7.71 9.24 13.44
C GLU A 298 6.26 8.88 13.09
N ILE A 299 6.06 7.81 12.33
CA ILE A 299 4.72 7.31 11.97
C ILE A 299 3.90 6.97 13.22
N LEU A 300 4.50 6.26 14.19
CA LEU A 300 3.79 5.88 15.41
C LEU A 300 3.50 7.08 16.33
N ASN A 301 4.25 8.18 16.23
CA ASN A 301 4.02 9.38 17.03
C ASN A 301 2.96 10.32 16.43
N GLU A 302 2.64 10.20 15.14
CA GLU A 302 1.51 10.89 14.51
C GLU A 302 0.16 10.27 14.88
N LEU A 303 0.16 9.01 15.33
CA LEU A 303 -1.05 8.27 15.69
C LEU A 303 -1.49 8.57 17.14
N SER A 304 -2.79 8.41 17.40
CA SER A 304 -3.30 8.43 18.77
C SER A 304 -2.74 7.26 19.59
N GLU A 305 -2.61 7.44 20.90
CA GLU A 305 -2.03 6.44 21.80
C GLU A 305 -2.74 5.08 21.71
N CYS A 306 -4.08 5.08 21.62
CA CYS A 306 -4.86 3.85 21.47
C CYS A 306 -4.54 3.09 20.17
N LEU A 307 -4.34 3.80 19.04
CA LEU A 307 -3.99 3.19 17.77
C LEU A 307 -2.55 2.66 17.78
N LYS A 308 -1.64 3.43 18.38
CA LYS A 308 -0.24 3.03 18.56
C LYS A 308 -0.15 1.72 19.37
N GLU A 309 -0.87 1.63 20.49
CA GLU A 309 -0.92 0.42 21.30
C GLU A 309 -1.47 -0.79 20.51
N GLN A 310 -2.54 -0.60 19.75
CA GLN A 310 -3.11 -1.68 18.92
C GLN A 310 -2.14 -2.19 17.85
N ILE A 311 -1.42 -1.29 17.17
CA ILE A 311 -0.43 -1.66 16.16
C ILE A 311 0.73 -2.42 16.79
N ILE A 312 1.25 -1.92 17.90
CA ILE A 312 2.38 -2.52 18.63
C ILE A 312 2.01 -3.92 19.14
N ASN A 313 0.83 -4.07 19.75
CA ASN A 313 0.30 -5.36 20.20
C ASN A 313 0.09 -6.33 19.02
N TYR A 314 -0.38 -5.84 17.88
CA TYR A 314 -0.49 -6.66 16.67
C TYR A 314 0.88 -7.14 16.17
N ASN A 315 1.88 -6.25 16.08
CA ASN A 315 3.22 -6.59 15.61
C ASN A 315 3.90 -7.63 16.52
N CYS A 316 3.71 -7.52 17.84
CA CYS A 316 4.35 -8.39 18.81
C CYS A 316 3.53 -9.63 19.19
N ARG A 317 2.34 -9.86 18.60
CA ARG A 317 1.46 -10.99 18.96
C ARG A 317 2.14 -12.36 18.88
N ALA A 318 3.03 -12.54 17.90
CA ALA A 318 3.76 -13.79 17.72
C ALA A 318 4.78 -13.99 18.84
N LEU A 319 5.47 -12.92 19.24
CA LEU A 319 6.41 -12.93 20.36
C LEU A 319 5.69 -13.24 21.69
N VAL A 320 4.58 -12.56 21.96
CA VAL A 320 3.78 -12.74 23.19
C VAL A 320 3.26 -14.18 23.30
N ALA A 321 2.83 -14.77 22.19
CA ALA A 321 2.36 -16.15 22.17
C ALA A 321 3.49 -17.17 22.32
N ALA A 322 4.70 -16.86 21.83
CA ALA A 322 5.84 -17.76 21.85
C ALA A 322 6.59 -17.77 23.19
N VAL A 323 6.68 -16.62 23.86
CA VAL A 323 7.44 -16.46 25.09
C VAL A 323 6.60 -16.90 26.30
N PRO A 324 6.93 -18.01 27.00
CA PRO A 324 6.13 -18.54 28.12
C PRO A 324 6.00 -17.57 29.30
N PHE A 325 6.94 -16.62 29.41
CA PHE A 325 6.89 -15.57 30.42
C PHE A 325 5.69 -14.62 30.24
N PHE A 326 5.29 -14.32 28.99
CA PHE A 326 4.15 -13.44 28.73
C PHE A 326 2.80 -14.16 28.72
N THR A 327 2.77 -15.48 28.52
CA THR A 327 1.50 -16.22 28.42
C THR A 327 0.72 -16.27 29.73
N PHE A 328 1.41 -16.21 30.87
CA PHE A 328 0.82 -16.24 32.21
C PHE A 328 0.83 -14.87 32.90
N ALA A 329 1.29 -13.83 32.20
CA ALA A 329 1.39 -12.49 32.74
C ALA A 329 0.08 -11.72 32.65
N ASP A 330 -0.07 -10.69 33.49
CA ASP A 330 -1.18 -9.74 33.37
C ASP A 330 -1.12 -9.01 32.02
N GLN A 331 -2.27 -8.75 31.43
CA GLN A 331 -2.34 -8.16 30.09
C GLN A 331 -1.85 -6.70 30.08
N ASN A 332 -2.03 -5.97 31.19
CA ASN A 332 -1.51 -4.62 31.35
C ASN A 332 0.02 -4.60 31.42
N PHE A 333 0.62 -5.57 32.15
CA PHE A 333 2.07 -5.76 32.17
C PHE A 333 2.61 -6.02 30.76
N VAL A 334 1.94 -6.90 30.00
CA VAL A 334 2.33 -7.21 28.62
C VAL A 334 2.29 -5.96 27.74
N SER A 335 1.19 -5.19 27.74
CA SER A 335 1.11 -3.93 27.00
C SER A 335 2.23 -2.94 27.39
N GLU A 336 2.49 -2.75 28.68
CA GLU A 336 3.54 -1.84 29.18
C GLU A 336 4.95 -2.25 28.72
N VAL A 337 5.24 -3.55 28.70
CA VAL A 337 6.54 -4.06 28.20
C VAL A 337 6.65 -3.84 26.70
N ILE A 338 5.63 -4.25 25.93
CA ILE A 338 5.70 -4.24 24.46
C ILE A 338 5.87 -2.82 23.91
N ILE A 339 5.23 -1.81 24.50
CA ILE A 339 5.38 -0.40 24.08
C ILE A 339 6.84 0.08 24.22
N LYS A 340 7.61 -0.50 25.15
CA LYS A 340 9.02 -0.16 25.40
C LYS A 340 10.01 -1.04 24.62
N LEU A 341 9.54 -2.04 23.87
CA LEU A 341 10.40 -2.89 23.05
C LEU A 341 10.91 -2.16 21.80
N ARG A 342 12.15 -2.45 21.43
CA ARG A 342 12.77 -1.93 20.20
C ARG A 342 13.24 -3.08 19.32
N TYR A 343 12.87 -3.03 18.04
CA TYR A 343 13.23 -4.06 17.07
C TYR A 343 14.68 -3.89 16.56
N GLU A 344 15.48 -4.93 16.71
CA GLU A 344 16.89 -5.02 16.30
C GLU A 344 17.12 -6.29 15.46
N VAL A 345 18.12 -6.25 14.58
CA VAL A 345 18.48 -7.39 13.71
C VAL A 345 19.97 -7.66 13.88
N PHE A 346 20.34 -8.94 13.96
CA PHE A 346 21.73 -9.40 14.02
C PHE A 346 22.03 -10.39 12.90
N GLN A 347 23.25 -10.35 12.38
CA GLN A 347 23.72 -11.25 11.31
C GLN A 347 24.38 -12.50 11.89
N PRO A 348 24.46 -13.60 11.11
CA PRO A 348 25.22 -14.79 11.50
C PRO A 348 26.66 -14.46 11.92
N GLY A 349 27.08 -14.99 13.06
CA GLY A 349 28.39 -14.77 13.67
C GLY A 349 28.50 -13.51 14.54
N ASP A 350 27.47 -12.66 14.61
CA ASP A 350 27.49 -11.46 15.43
C ASP A 350 27.50 -11.81 16.93
N LEU A 351 28.43 -11.20 17.68
CA LEU A 351 28.46 -11.31 19.13
C LEU A 351 27.49 -10.29 19.74
N ILE A 352 26.27 -10.73 20.05
CA ILE A 352 25.20 -9.88 20.62
C ILE A 352 25.55 -9.47 22.05
N ILE A 353 26.01 -10.41 22.87
CA ILE A 353 26.47 -10.16 24.24
C ILE A 353 27.88 -10.70 24.38
N LYS A 354 28.76 -9.89 24.97
CA LYS A 354 30.10 -10.31 25.36
C LYS A 354 30.17 -10.51 26.87
N GLU A 355 30.65 -11.67 27.31
CA GLU A 355 30.89 -11.94 28.73
C GLU A 355 31.78 -10.86 29.37
N GLY A 356 31.50 -10.52 30.63
CA GLY A 356 32.32 -9.60 31.41
C GLY A 356 32.05 -8.13 31.10
N THR A 357 31.23 -7.81 30.09
CA THR A 357 30.80 -6.43 29.83
C THR A 357 29.64 -6.03 30.74
N ILE A 358 29.39 -4.73 30.88
CA ILE A 358 28.21 -4.21 31.59
C ILE A 358 27.03 -4.24 30.61
N GLY A 359 25.94 -4.88 31.00
CA GLY A 359 24.73 -4.97 30.20
C GLY A 359 23.73 -3.86 30.49
N SER A 360 23.27 -3.16 29.45
CA SER A 360 22.26 -2.10 29.54
C SER A 360 20.86 -2.52 29.06
N LYS A 361 20.74 -3.66 28.39
CA LYS A 361 19.47 -4.17 27.83
C LYS A 361 19.37 -5.69 27.86
N MET A 362 18.17 -6.24 27.74
CA MET A 362 17.90 -7.66 27.50
C MET A 362 17.23 -7.84 26.14
N TYR A 363 17.11 -9.09 25.68
CA TYR A 363 16.61 -9.41 24.34
C TYR A 363 15.59 -10.53 24.37
N PHE A 364 14.53 -10.38 23.57
CA PHE A 364 13.55 -11.41 23.26
C PHE A 364 13.71 -11.84 21.79
N ILE A 365 13.75 -13.15 21.54
CA ILE A 365 13.94 -13.70 20.19
C ILE A 365 12.58 -13.85 19.52
N GLN A 366 12.36 -13.08 18.45
CA GLN A 366 11.18 -13.23 17.59
C GLN A 366 11.40 -14.34 16.57
N GLU A 367 12.56 -14.34 15.91
CA GLU A 367 12.93 -15.31 14.87
C GLU A 367 14.45 -15.44 14.82
N GLY A 368 14.96 -16.66 14.78
CA GLY A 368 16.38 -16.99 14.64
C GLY A 368 16.95 -17.78 15.82
N ILE A 369 18.22 -18.18 15.67
CA ILE A 369 18.92 -19.02 16.65
C ILE A 369 20.18 -18.29 17.14
N VAL A 370 20.36 -18.27 18.46
CA VAL A 370 21.55 -17.73 19.12
C VAL A 370 22.22 -18.80 19.97
N ASP A 371 23.54 -18.84 19.93
CA ASP A 371 24.37 -19.72 20.75
C ASP A 371 24.86 -18.98 22.00
N ILE A 372 24.75 -19.63 23.15
CA ILE A 372 25.42 -19.23 24.38
C ILE A 372 26.80 -19.88 24.37
N VAL A 373 27.83 -19.04 24.30
CA VAL A 373 29.23 -19.45 24.18
C VAL A 373 29.95 -19.23 25.51
N THR A 374 30.66 -20.26 25.99
CA THR A 374 31.51 -20.21 27.19
C THR A 374 32.85 -19.53 26.90
N ARG A 375 33.67 -19.30 27.94
CA ARG A 375 35.01 -18.70 27.79
C ARG A 375 35.92 -19.50 26.86
N ASP A 376 35.74 -20.81 26.85
CA ASP A 376 36.57 -21.75 26.09
C ASP A 376 36.16 -21.82 24.61
N GLY A 377 35.11 -21.07 24.21
CA GLY A 377 34.61 -21.02 22.84
C GLY A 377 33.63 -22.15 22.51
N GLU A 378 33.33 -23.02 23.47
CA GLU A 378 32.35 -24.09 23.33
C GLU A 378 30.91 -23.56 23.42
N ILE A 379 30.01 -24.17 22.66
CA ILE A 379 28.59 -23.85 22.68
C ILE A 379 27.97 -24.58 23.87
N ALA A 380 27.57 -23.84 24.89
CA ALA A 380 26.89 -24.43 26.05
C ALA A 380 25.46 -24.86 25.69
N THR A 381 24.70 -23.95 25.08
CA THR A 381 23.32 -24.17 24.66
C THR A 381 22.95 -23.20 23.54
N SER A 382 21.95 -23.56 22.74
CA SER A 382 21.37 -22.67 21.72
C SER A 382 19.93 -22.31 22.10
N LEU A 383 19.55 -21.07 21.86
CA LEU A 383 18.21 -20.53 22.11
C LEU A 383 17.55 -20.19 20.77
N SER A 384 16.30 -20.59 20.61
CA SER A 384 15.48 -20.32 19.43
C SER A 384 14.32 -19.36 19.75
N ASP A 385 13.48 -19.10 18.74
CA ASP A 385 12.23 -18.34 18.79
C ASP A 385 11.43 -18.57 20.09
N GLY A 386 10.94 -17.47 20.69
CA GLY A 386 10.20 -17.51 21.96
C GLY A 386 11.08 -17.56 23.22
N SER A 387 12.40 -17.70 23.06
CA SER A 387 13.35 -17.57 24.16
C SER A 387 13.77 -16.11 24.38
N TYR A 388 14.33 -15.83 25.55
CA TYR A 388 14.91 -14.53 25.89
C TYR A 388 16.22 -14.71 26.67
N PHE A 389 17.07 -13.69 26.60
CA PHE A 389 18.40 -13.72 27.22
C PHE A 389 18.88 -12.32 27.65
N GLY A 390 19.86 -12.30 28.56
CA GLY A 390 20.50 -11.10 29.05
C GLY A 390 19.84 -10.46 30.29
N GLU A 391 18.82 -11.11 30.86
CA GLU A 391 18.07 -10.65 32.02
C GLU A 391 18.89 -10.62 33.33
N ILE A 392 19.81 -11.57 33.52
CA ILE A 392 20.55 -11.76 34.78
C ILE A 392 21.33 -10.50 35.17
N CYS A 393 21.96 -9.85 34.20
CA CYS A 393 22.75 -8.62 34.39
C CYS A 393 21.87 -7.41 34.79
N LEU A 394 20.62 -7.38 34.32
CA LEU A 394 19.68 -6.30 34.67
C LEU A 394 19.24 -6.39 36.13
N LEU A 395 19.02 -7.61 36.63
CA LEU A 395 18.58 -7.87 38.01
C LEU A 395 19.72 -7.77 39.02
N THR A 396 20.87 -8.38 38.73
CA THR A 396 22.02 -8.48 39.67
C THR A 396 22.87 -7.21 39.74
N ASN A 397 22.74 -6.33 38.74
CA ASN A 397 23.68 -5.23 38.51
C ASN A 397 25.15 -5.70 38.32
N ALA A 398 25.35 -7.00 38.04
CA ALA A 398 26.64 -7.60 37.77
C ALA A 398 26.98 -7.55 36.27
N ARG A 399 28.21 -7.95 35.90
CA ARG A 399 28.63 -8.08 34.50
C ARG A 399 27.93 -9.25 33.80
N ARG A 400 27.90 -9.24 32.47
CA ARG A 400 27.35 -10.32 31.64
C ARG A 400 28.05 -11.64 31.97
N VAL A 401 27.25 -12.68 32.21
CA VAL A 401 27.72 -13.98 32.73
C VAL A 401 28.23 -14.91 31.63
N ALA A 402 27.68 -14.78 30.42
CA ALA A 402 28.05 -15.57 29.26
C ALA A 402 28.03 -14.71 27.99
N SER A 403 28.71 -15.20 26.95
CA SER A 403 28.68 -14.60 25.62
C SER A 403 27.52 -15.18 24.81
N VAL A 404 26.88 -14.36 23.97
CA VAL A 404 25.78 -14.79 23.10
C VAL A 404 26.11 -14.40 21.67
N ARG A 405 26.14 -15.38 20.77
CA ARG A 405 26.47 -15.23 19.35
C ARG A 405 25.27 -15.61 18.48
N ALA A 406 24.96 -14.85 17.45
CA ALA A 406 23.95 -15.22 16.47
C ALA A 406 24.45 -16.36 15.58
N GLU A 407 23.69 -17.45 15.46
CA GLU A 407 23.98 -18.54 14.51
C GLU A 407 23.38 -18.20 13.14
N THR A 408 22.11 -17.78 13.14
CA THR A 408 21.37 -17.35 11.95
C THR A 408 21.17 -15.84 11.94
N TYR A 409 20.48 -15.32 10.92
CA TYR A 409 19.86 -14.00 11.04
C TYR A 409 18.88 -14.04 12.22
N CYS A 410 19.00 -13.07 13.12
CA CYS A 410 18.19 -13.00 14.33
C CYS A 410 17.40 -11.70 14.34
N ASN A 411 16.08 -11.82 14.37
CA ASN A 411 15.13 -10.73 14.60
C ASN A 411 14.79 -10.73 16.09
N VAL A 412 15.19 -9.67 16.79
CA VAL A 412 15.05 -9.61 18.26
C VAL A 412 14.44 -8.29 18.70
N TYR A 413 13.75 -8.33 19.84
CA TYR A 413 13.30 -7.14 20.53
C TYR A 413 14.18 -6.88 21.74
N SER A 414 14.80 -5.71 21.79
CA SER A 414 15.56 -5.26 22.95
C SER A 414 14.69 -4.47 23.94
N LEU A 415 14.94 -4.67 25.23
CA LEU A 415 14.35 -3.90 26.33
C LEU A 415 15.45 -3.31 27.20
N ASP A 416 15.44 -1.99 27.37
CA ASP A 416 16.43 -1.26 28.15
C ASP A 416 16.25 -1.48 29.67
N ARG A 417 17.35 -1.43 30.41
CA ARG A 417 17.38 -1.63 31.88
C ARG A 417 16.41 -0.72 32.61
N ALA A 418 16.42 0.57 32.29
CA ALA A 418 15.58 1.57 32.96
C ALA A 418 14.10 1.24 32.77
N SER A 419 13.69 1.00 31.52
CA SER A 419 12.34 0.57 31.17
C SER A 419 11.94 -0.73 31.83
N PHE A 420 12.86 -1.70 31.89
CA PHE A 420 12.63 -2.99 32.51
C PHE A 420 12.40 -2.89 34.02
N LEU A 421 13.25 -2.14 34.73
CA LEU A 421 13.12 -1.96 36.18
C LEU A 421 11.85 -1.18 36.54
N GLU A 422 11.52 -0.14 35.78
CA GLU A 422 10.30 0.65 35.95
C GLU A 422 9.04 -0.22 35.86
N VAL A 423 8.96 -1.10 34.85
CA VAL A 423 7.83 -2.03 34.74
C VAL A 423 7.83 -3.04 35.90
N LEU A 424 9.00 -3.60 36.26
CA LEU A 424 9.07 -4.56 37.35
C LEU A 424 8.76 -3.98 38.74
N ASP A 425 8.91 -2.67 38.94
CA ASP A 425 8.51 -1.97 40.16
C ASP A 425 6.98 -1.92 40.31
N ASN A 426 6.26 -1.81 39.19
CA ASN A 426 4.79 -1.85 39.17
C ASN A 426 4.24 -3.28 39.33
N TYR A 427 5.00 -4.31 38.91
CA TYR A 427 4.55 -5.72 38.92
C TYR A 427 5.51 -6.63 39.72
N PRO A 428 5.48 -6.57 41.07
CA PRO A 428 6.44 -7.27 41.94
C PRO A 428 6.35 -8.81 41.86
N LEU A 429 5.17 -9.36 41.54
CA LEU A 429 5.03 -10.81 41.32
C LEU A 429 5.88 -11.25 40.12
N MET A 430 5.85 -10.47 39.04
CA MET A 430 6.60 -10.77 37.84
C MET A 430 8.11 -10.66 38.07
N ARG A 431 8.53 -9.66 38.85
CA ARG A 431 9.92 -9.53 39.31
C ARG A 431 10.43 -10.81 39.98
N ARG A 432 9.65 -11.38 40.91
CA ARG A 432 10.03 -12.64 41.61
C ARG A 432 10.19 -13.81 40.65
N THR A 433 9.27 -13.97 39.70
CA THR A 433 9.38 -15.04 38.69
C THR A 433 10.63 -14.91 37.83
N MET A 434 11.04 -13.68 37.54
CA MET A 434 12.22 -13.43 36.74
C MET A 434 13.52 -13.63 37.53
N GLU A 435 13.52 -13.29 38.81
CA GLU A 435 14.61 -13.58 39.75
C GLU A 435 14.80 -15.09 39.94
N SER A 436 13.72 -15.88 40.06
CA SER A 436 13.81 -17.33 40.19
C SER A 436 14.36 -18.01 38.93
N VAL A 437 13.92 -17.60 37.74
CA VAL A 437 14.46 -18.10 36.46
C VAL A 437 15.93 -17.71 36.29
N ALA A 438 16.31 -16.48 36.66
CA ALA A 438 17.70 -16.03 36.62
C ALA A 438 18.60 -16.86 37.56
N ALA A 439 18.12 -17.18 38.77
CA ALA A 439 18.84 -18.03 39.72
C ALA A 439 19.01 -19.47 39.20
N GLU A 440 17.97 -20.06 38.60
CA GLU A 440 18.06 -21.39 37.97
C GLU A 440 19.08 -21.41 36.83
N ARG A 441 19.10 -20.37 35.98
CA ARG A 441 20.06 -20.26 34.88
C ARG A 441 21.50 -20.07 35.38
N LEU A 442 21.72 -19.31 36.45
CA LEU A 442 23.06 -19.19 37.07
C LEU A 442 23.57 -20.53 37.61
N ASN A 443 22.70 -21.29 38.27
CA ASN A 443 23.03 -22.63 38.76
C ASN A 443 23.47 -23.56 37.61
N LYS A 444 22.76 -23.55 36.48
CA LYS A 444 23.12 -24.34 35.30
C LYS A 444 24.48 -23.95 34.69
N ILE A 445 24.89 -22.70 34.85
CA ILE A 445 26.18 -22.18 34.38
C ILE A 445 27.30 -22.36 35.44
N GLY A 446 26.99 -22.97 36.60
CA GLY A 446 27.95 -23.20 37.68
C GLY A 446 28.37 -21.93 38.44
N ARG A 447 27.51 -20.89 38.43
CA ARG A 447 27.72 -19.62 39.14
C ARG A 447 26.82 -19.54 40.37
N ASP A 448 27.25 -18.80 41.40
CA ASP A 448 26.50 -18.67 42.65
C ASP A 448 25.14 -17.96 42.43
N PRO A 449 24.00 -18.65 42.68
CA PRO A 449 22.66 -18.11 42.49
C PRO A 449 22.31 -16.98 43.49
N LEU A 450 23.03 -16.87 44.61
CA LEU A 450 22.78 -15.87 45.66
C LEU A 450 23.07 -14.43 45.20
N VAL A 451 23.66 -14.25 44.02
CA VAL A 451 23.95 -12.93 43.44
C VAL A 451 22.67 -12.23 42.95
N VAL A 452 21.61 -12.98 42.61
CA VAL A 452 20.34 -12.44 42.07
C VAL A 452 19.42 -11.94 43.19
N SER A 453 19.45 -12.58 44.35
CA SER A 453 18.63 -12.20 45.50
C SER A 453 19.46 -12.25 46.78
N LYS A 454 19.55 -11.10 47.47
CA LYS A 454 20.19 -10.99 48.80
C LYS A 454 19.33 -11.55 49.94
N ARG A 455 18.17 -12.17 49.66
CA ARG A 455 17.27 -12.66 50.71
C ARG A 455 17.47 -14.16 50.95
N LYS A 456 17.57 -14.53 52.24
CA LYS A 456 17.52 -15.92 52.73
C LYS A 456 16.24 -16.66 52.29
N ASP A 457 15.20 -15.89 51.94
CA ASP A 457 13.88 -16.33 51.52
C ASP A 457 13.86 -17.06 50.16
N LEU A 458 14.89 -16.89 49.31
CA LEU A 458 14.91 -17.52 47.97
C LEU A 458 15.00 -19.05 48.05
N TYR A 459 15.68 -19.59 49.07
CA TYR A 459 15.83 -21.03 49.26
C TYR A 459 14.52 -21.67 49.75
N ASP A 460 13.77 -20.94 50.58
CA ASP A 460 12.47 -21.36 51.09
C ASP A 460 11.38 -21.24 50.01
N ASP A 461 11.42 -20.19 49.18
CA ASP A 461 10.54 -20.04 48.02
C ASP A 461 10.84 -21.08 46.93
N LEU A 462 12.12 -21.40 46.65
CA LEU A 462 12.48 -22.48 45.71
C LEU A 462 12.03 -23.85 46.23
N LYS A 463 12.15 -24.10 47.55
CA LYS A 463 11.62 -25.30 48.18
C LYS A 463 10.09 -25.35 48.06
N LEU A 464 9.40 -24.26 48.34
CA LEU A 464 7.95 -24.19 48.28
C LEU A 464 7.43 -24.40 46.85
N VAL A 465 8.08 -23.80 45.85
CA VAL A 465 7.73 -23.99 44.43
C VAL A 465 8.04 -25.42 43.99
N ASN A 466 9.18 -26.02 44.37
CA ASN A 466 9.45 -27.43 44.08
C ASN A 466 8.48 -28.37 44.81
N GLU A 467 8.05 -28.03 46.03
CA GLU A 467 7.06 -28.81 46.80
C GLU A 467 5.68 -28.73 46.14
N ILE A 468 5.25 -27.54 45.70
CA ILE A 468 3.99 -27.31 44.97
C ILE A 468 4.02 -28.00 43.60
N VAL A 469 5.11 -27.87 42.84
CA VAL A 469 5.27 -28.53 41.54
C VAL A 469 5.29 -30.05 41.72
N ASN A 470 5.98 -30.59 42.73
CA ASN A 470 5.96 -32.02 43.05
C ASN A 470 4.60 -32.49 43.57
N GLN A 471 3.85 -31.66 44.31
CA GLN A 471 2.49 -31.96 44.73
C GLN A 471 1.53 -31.99 43.54
N ILE A 472 1.65 -31.03 42.62
CA ILE A 472 0.89 -31.02 41.36
C ILE A 472 1.28 -32.23 40.50
N PHE A 473 2.57 -32.56 40.39
CA PHE A 473 3.05 -33.73 39.66
C PHE A 473 2.53 -35.03 40.28
N ARG A 474 2.53 -35.18 41.61
CA ARG A 474 1.89 -36.30 42.33
C ARG A 474 0.37 -36.33 42.15
N HIS A 475 -0.27 -35.17 42.06
CA HIS A 475 -1.71 -35.05 41.83
C HIS A 475 -2.10 -35.47 40.40
N TYR A 476 -1.26 -35.14 39.40
CA TYR A 476 -1.40 -35.62 38.02
C TYR A 476 -1.00 -37.10 37.85
N GLN A 477 -0.01 -37.59 38.59
CA GLN A 477 0.40 -39.00 38.58
C GLN A 477 -0.65 -39.92 39.23
N ASN A 478 -1.38 -39.42 40.24
CA ASN A 478 -2.53 -40.12 40.83
C ASN A 478 -3.81 -40.06 39.96
N ARG A 479 -4.06 -38.97 39.21
CA ARG A 479 -5.16 -38.91 38.24
C ARG A 479 -4.90 -39.75 36.97
N SER A 480 -3.64 -39.99 36.64
CA SER A 480 -3.25 -40.83 35.48
C SER A 480 -3.52 -42.32 35.68
N ARG A 481 -3.74 -42.79 36.92
CA ARG A 481 -4.18 -44.18 37.16
C ARG A 481 -5.64 -44.44 36.75
N ILE A 482 -6.51 -43.43 36.80
CA ILE A 482 -7.93 -43.58 36.44
C ILE A 482 -8.12 -43.50 34.92
N PHE A 483 -7.37 -42.64 34.23
CA PHE A 483 -7.46 -42.52 32.77
C PHE A 483 -6.85 -43.72 32.03
N VAL A 484 -5.78 -44.33 32.57
CA VAL A 484 -5.18 -45.54 32.00
C VAL A 484 -6.04 -46.78 32.29
N TYR A 485 -6.71 -46.88 33.44
CA TYR A 485 -7.64 -47.99 33.73
C TYR A 485 -8.92 -47.94 32.87
N LEU A 486 -9.44 -46.75 32.56
CA LEU A 486 -10.60 -46.57 31.67
C LEU A 486 -10.25 -46.75 30.19
N PHE A 487 -9.04 -46.36 29.77
CA PHE A 487 -8.59 -46.53 28.39
C PHE A 487 -8.20 -47.99 28.07
N ILE A 488 -7.60 -48.72 29.02
CA ILE A 488 -7.28 -50.15 28.88
C ILE A 488 -8.55 -51.02 28.88
N ASN A 489 -9.53 -50.75 29.77
CA ASN A 489 -10.81 -51.50 29.78
C ASN A 489 -11.69 -51.22 28.55
N CYS A 490 -11.54 -50.05 27.91
CA CYS A 490 -12.25 -49.71 26.69
C CYS A 490 -11.60 -50.34 25.44
N LEU A 491 -10.26 -50.52 25.44
CA LEU A 491 -9.53 -51.24 24.40
C LEU A 491 -9.72 -52.76 24.46
N GLU A 492 -9.83 -53.36 25.65
CA GLU A 492 -10.09 -54.81 25.78
C GLU A 492 -11.50 -55.23 25.34
N ARG A 493 -12.51 -54.37 25.54
CA ARG A 493 -13.90 -54.66 25.11
C ARG A 493 -14.18 -54.41 23.63
N THR A 494 -13.28 -53.75 22.89
CA THR A 494 -13.44 -53.50 21.45
C THR A 494 -12.65 -54.45 20.56
N LEU A 495 -11.75 -55.28 21.12
CA LEU A 495 -10.91 -56.21 20.35
C LEU A 495 -11.27 -57.69 20.49
N PHE A 496 -12.20 -58.10 21.36
CA PHE A 496 -12.44 -59.53 21.65
C PHE A 496 -13.88 -60.08 21.63
N ASP A 497 -14.93 -59.32 21.27
CA ASP A 497 -16.26 -59.92 21.10
C ASP A 497 -17.07 -59.30 19.94
N GLY A 498 -17.14 -60.03 18.83
CA GLY A 498 -17.78 -59.59 17.58
C GLY A 498 -19.30 -59.71 17.59
N ARG A 499 -20.02 -58.72 18.15
CA ARG A 499 -21.47 -58.50 17.89
C ARG A 499 -21.85 -57.01 17.88
N PRO A 500 -22.84 -56.58 17.07
CA PRO A 500 -23.24 -55.18 17.00
C PRO A 500 -24.21 -54.81 18.13
N ALA A 501 -23.86 -53.83 18.96
CA ALA A 501 -24.76 -53.26 19.96
C ALA A 501 -25.52 -52.06 19.38
N LYS A 502 -26.85 -52.17 19.34
CA LYS A 502 -27.79 -51.10 19.00
C LYS A 502 -27.94 -50.13 20.19
N GLY A 503 -27.90 -48.83 19.90
CA GLY A 503 -28.48 -47.77 20.72
C GLY A 503 -27.66 -47.31 21.93
N CYS A 504 -27.01 -46.15 21.82
CA CYS A 504 -26.82 -45.25 22.95
C CYS A 504 -26.58 -43.82 22.43
N THR A 505 -27.60 -42.98 22.54
CA THR A 505 -27.56 -41.54 22.31
C THR A 505 -26.98 -40.84 23.53
N ILE A 506 -26.16 -39.81 23.27
CA ILE A 506 -25.51 -38.98 24.28
C ILE A 506 -26.55 -38.02 24.88
N ALA A 507 -26.86 -38.21 26.16
CA ALA A 507 -27.41 -37.21 27.06
C ALA A 507 -26.89 -37.53 28.47
N GLU A 508 -26.69 -36.48 29.27
CA GLU A 508 -26.27 -36.48 30.69
C GLU A 508 -24.76 -36.56 30.98
N ALA A 509 -24.15 -35.37 31.12
CA ALA A 509 -23.10 -35.07 32.09
C ALA A 509 -22.90 -33.55 32.17
N SER A 510 -23.86 -32.86 32.78
CA SER A 510 -23.65 -31.58 33.46
C SER A 510 -24.15 -31.78 34.87
N ASP A 511 -23.23 -31.85 35.83
CA ASP A 511 -23.38 -31.41 37.22
C ASP A 511 -22.20 -31.97 38.03
N THR A 512 -21.30 -31.07 38.43
CA THR A 512 -20.48 -31.20 39.64
C THR A 512 -19.91 -29.81 39.92
N GLU A 513 -20.70 -29.05 40.68
CA GLU A 513 -20.23 -27.89 41.44
C GLU A 513 -19.27 -28.37 42.54
N ALA A 514 -18.15 -27.64 42.71
CA ALA A 514 -17.34 -27.70 43.91
C ALA A 514 -17.03 -26.25 44.33
N GLU A 515 -17.38 -25.97 45.58
CA GLU A 515 -17.36 -24.69 46.28
C GLU A 515 -15.95 -24.09 46.40
N ALA A 516 -15.87 -22.75 46.38
CA ALA A 516 -14.77 -21.98 46.95
C ALA A 516 -15.38 -20.96 47.95
N PRO A 517 -14.77 -20.73 49.14
CA PRO A 517 -15.36 -19.89 50.17
C PRO A 517 -15.00 -18.41 49.94
N VAL A 518 -16.00 -17.53 50.06
CA VAL A 518 -15.82 -16.09 50.23
C VAL A 518 -16.60 -15.64 51.47
N CYS A 519 -15.89 -15.25 52.52
CA CYS A 519 -16.45 -14.50 53.64
C CYS A 519 -16.34 -12.99 53.40
N GLU A 520 -17.49 -12.33 53.54
CA GLU A 520 -17.77 -10.94 53.95
C GLU A 520 -17.10 -9.75 53.23
N VAL A 521 -17.91 -8.93 52.55
CA VAL A 521 -18.35 -7.60 53.05
C VAL A 521 -19.71 -7.24 52.42
N LYS A 522 -20.78 -7.19 53.24
CA LYS A 522 -22.08 -6.58 52.90
C LYS A 522 -22.06 -5.10 53.32
N ARG A 523 -22.33 -4.16 52.41
CA ARG A 523 -23.40 -3.14 52.58
C ARG A 523 -23.49 -2.19 51.38
N HIS A 524 -24.74 -1.80 51.10
CA HIS A 524 -25.17 -0.63 50.31
C HIS A 524 -25.10 -0.72 48.77
N ARG A 525 -26.21 -1.17 48.17
CA ARG A 525 -27.12 -0.28 47.42
C ARG A 525 -28.31 -1.06 46.86
N ARG A 526 -29.40 -1.11 47.63
CA ARG A 526 -30.76 -1.20 47.07
C ARG A 526 -31.31 0.22 47.06
N LYS A 527 -31.58 0.76 45.87
CA LYS A 527 -32.84 1.46 45.56
C LYS A 527 -32.84 1.93 44.11
N CYS A 528 -34.01 1.74 43.49
CA CYS A 528 -34.48 2.38 42.27
C CYS A 528 -33.87 1.91 40.95
N ARG A 529 -34.57 0.99 40.28
CA ARG A 529 -35.32 1.35 39.05
C ARG A 529 -36.17 0.17 38.57
N ALA A 530 -37.41 0.13 39.05
CA ALA A 530 -38.53 -0.33 38.26
C ALA A 530 -39.23 0.94 37.72
N ARG A 531 -39.20 1.13 36.40
CA ARG A 531 -40.14 1.90 35.56
C ARG A 531 -39.41 2.36 34.29
N LEU A 532 -39.66 1.67 33.18
CA LEU A 532 -40.28 2.26 31.97
C LEU A 532 -40.29 1.21 30.85
N ARG A 533 -41.49 0.67 30.62
CA ARG A 533 -41.94 0.21 29.30
C ARG A 533 -42.05 1.44 28.39
N LYS A 534 -41.63 1.34 27.13
CA LYS A 534 -42.52 1.51 25.95
C LYS A 534 -41.80 1.21 24.64
N SER A 535 -42.57 0.54 23.79
CA SER A 535 -42.36 0.00 22.44
C SER A 535 -42.18 1.06 21.35
N HIS A 536 -41.38 0.81 20.30
CA HIS A 536 -41.86 0.47 18.94
C HIS A 536 -40.75 0.48 17.85
N HIS A 537 -40.86 -0.50 16.94
CA HIS A 537 -40.43 -0.56 15.52
C HIS A 537 -38.94 -0.42 15.11
N CYS A 538 -38.38 -1.50 14.55
CA CYS A 538 -38.09 -1.59 13.11
C CYS A 538 -37.74 -3.02 12.64
N ARG A 539 -38.29 -3.42 11.48
CA ARG A 539 -37.99 -4.64 10.69
C ARG A 539 -36.83 -4.36 9.72
N LEU A 540 -36.06 -5.39 9.34
CA LEU A 540 -35.53 -5.74 7.99
C LEU A 540 -34.41 -6.81 8.16
N SER A 541 -34.66 -8.08 7.84
CA SER A 541 -34.49 -8.79 6.54
C SER A 541 -33.05 -9.19 6.16
N ASN A 542 -32.84 -10.51 6.18
CA ASN A 542 -31.86 -11.36 5.47
C ASN A 542 -31.15 -10.78 4.23
N LYS A 543 -29.83 -11.05 4.13
CA LYS A 543 -29.19 -11.79 3.01
C LYS A 543 -27.72 -12.14 3.31
N GLN A 544 -27.35 -13.37 2.93
CA GLN A 544 -26.02 -14.02 2.96
C GLN A 544 -25.05 -13.43 1.89
N PRO A 545 -23.73 -13.69 1.94
CA PRO A 545 -23.19 -14.85 1.20
C PRO A 545 -22.06 -15.65 1.89
N ARG A 546 -21.94 -16.91 1.45
CA ARG A 546 -20.93 -17.92 1.77
C ARG A 546 -19.60 -17.63 1.05
N LEU A 547 -18.46 -17.89 1.69
CA LEU A 547 -17.22 -18.38 1.05
C LEU A 547 -16.19 -18.85 2.11
N PHE A 548 -15.42 -19.89 1.76
CA PHE A 548 -14.29 -20.53 2.47
C PHE A 548 -14.55 -21.73 3.42
N SER A 549 -14.95 -22.86 2.83
CA SER A 549 -14.71 -24.22 3.37
C SER A 549 -13.62 -24.96 2.54
N GLY A 550 -12.37 -24.48 2.56
CA GLY A 550 -11.29 -25.03 1.72
C GLY A 550 -10.01 -25.47 2.43
N ARG A 551 -9.71 -25.01 3.66
CA ARG A 551 -8.37 -25.19 4.26
C ARG A 551 -8.19 -26.31 5.29
N ARG A 552 -9.25 -27.00 5.73
CA ARG A 552 -9.13 -28.06 6.75
C ARG A 552 -8.71 -29.44 6.22
N LYS A 553 -8.79 -29.70 4.90
CA LYS A 553 -8.47 -31.03 4.32
C LYS A 553 -7.02 -31.20 3.83
N SER A 554 -6.19 -30.14 3.88
CA SER A 554 -4.78 -30.17 3.47
C SER A 554 -3.83 -30.46 4.65
N VAL A 555 -4.15 -29.95 5.84
CA VAL A 555 -3.30 -30.10 7.04
C VAL A 555 -3.35 -31.53 7.61
N LEU A 556 -4.51 -32.18 7.54
CA LEU A 556 -4.66 -33.58 8.00
C LEU A 556 -3.90 -34.61 7.13
N ARG A 557 -3.58 -34.30 5.87
CA ARG A 557 -2.84 -35.21 4.99
C ARG A 557 -1.32 -35.12 5.20
N SER A 558 -0.80 -33.97 5.62
CA SER A 558 0.62 -33.80 5.94
C SER A 558 1.00 -34.46 7.27
N ILE A 559 0.10 -34.43 8.26
CA ILE A 559 0.32 -35.06 9.57
C ILE A 559 0.32 -36.61 9.45
N LYS A 560 -0.49 -37.17 8.55
CA LYS A 560 -0.54 -38.63 8.32
C LYS A 560 0.71 -39.21 7.64
N ARG A 561 1.50 -38.39 6.93
CA ARG A 561 2.78 -38.79 6.33
C ARG A 561 3.96 -38.70 7.31
N ALA A 562 3.90 -37.79 8.29
CA ALA A 562 4.94 -37.62 9.30
C ALA A 562 4.97 -38.76 10.34
N ILE A 563 3.84 -39.43 10.58
CA ILE A 563 3.71 -40.47 11.61
C ILE A 563 4.19 -41.86 11.12
N GLN A 564 4.41 -42.06 9.81
CA GLN A 564 4.95 -43.33 9.28
C GLN A 564 6.48 -43.46 9.38
N HIS A 565 7.20 -42.44 9.84
CA HIS A 565 8.67 -42.44 9.87
C HIS A 565 9.33 -42.79 11.21
N PHE A 566 8.56 -43.08 12.27
CA PHE A 566 9.11 -43.40 13.60
C PHE A 566 8.47 -44.66 14.20
N GLN A 567 9.01 -45.83 13.84
CA GLN A 567 8.98 -47.02 14.69
C GLN A 567 10.34 -47.74 14.62
N PRO A 568 10.93 -48.17 15.76
CA PRO A 568 12.13 -48.99 15.76
C PRO A 568 11.78 -50.49 15.68
N LYS A 569 12.57 -51.29 14.95
CA LYS A 569 12.56 -52.76 15.01
C LYS A 569 13.99 -53.28 15.23
N ILE A 570 14.14 -54.17 16.21
CA ILE A 570 15.36 -54.91 16.56
C ILE A 570 15.38 -56.26 15.80
N GLN A 571 16.51 -56.55 15.13
CA GLN A 571 17.21 -57.80 14.68
C GLN A 571 16.48 -59.17 14.67
N GLN A 572 16.74 -60.20 13.82
CA GLN A 572 17.72 -60.67 12.78
C GLN A 572 17.21 -62.09 12.32
N PRO A 573 17.88 -62.95 11.48
CA PRO A 573 18.84 -62.83 10.36
C PRO A 573 18.45 -63.68 9.09
N GLU A 574 19.35 -63.72 8.08
CA GLU A 574 19.45 -64.66 6.91
C GLU A 574 18.41 -64.51 5.75
N MET A 575 18.68 -64.67 4.45
CA MET A 575 19.76 -65.32 3.67
C MET A 575 19.74 -64.83 2.19
N CYS A 576 20.92 -64.75 1.55
CA CYS A 576 21.25 -64.96 0.11
C CYS A 576 20.27 -64.59 -1.03
N ASN A 577 20.65 -63.69 -1.97
CA ASN A 577 21.42 -64.00 -3.20
C ASN A 577 21.30 -62.97 -4.34
N SER A 578 22.46 -62.74 -4.99
CA SER A 578 22.72 -62.45 -6.42
C SER A 578 21.98 -61.33 -7.17
N ALA A 579 22.74 -60.33 -7.64
CA ALA A 579 23.23 -60.28 -9.04
C ALA A 579 23.85 -58.91 -9.37
N SER A 580 25.03 -58.94 -9.99
CA SER A 580 25.77 -57.81 -10.57
C SER A 580 25.79 -57.96 -12.13
N PRO A 581 26.60 -57.21 -12.90
CA PRO A 581 26.18 -56.11 -13.77
C PRO A 581 26.48 -56.36 -15.27
N LYS A 582 26.15 -55.41 -16.16
CA LYS A 582 26.62 -55.27 -17.56
C LYS A 582 26.16 -53.89 -18.07
N SER A 583 26.82 -53.10 -18.90
CA SER A 583 28.14 -53.12 -19.56
C SER A 583 28.24 -51.85 -20.41
N SER A 584 29.44 -51.26 -20.51
CA SER A 584 29.92 -50.27 -21.51
C SER A 584 29.78 -50.79 -22.96
N PRO A 585 30.01 -49.98 -24.04
CA PRO A 585 31.33 -49.40 -24.42
C PRO A 585 31.25 -47.93 -24.91
N GLU A 586 32.24 -47.03 -24.75
CA GLU A 586 33.65 -46.98 -25.23
C GLU A 586 33.82 -46.51 -26.70
N LYS A 587 34.39 -45.31 -26.89
CA LYS A 587 35.58 -44.97 -27.73
C LYS A 587 35.87 -43.45 -27.67
N LYS A 588 36.99 -43.02 -27.08
CA LYS A 588 38.37 -42.87 -27.62
C LYS A 588 38.52 -41.71 -28.60
N ASP A 589 39.59 -40.92 -28.67
CA ASP A 589 40.79 -40.57 -27.88
C ASP A 589 41.50 -39.49 -28.73
N ILE A 590 42.34 -38.65 -28.13
CA ILE A 590 43.74 -38.37 -28.52
C ILE A 590 44.20 -37.00 -27.98
N GLU A 591 45.31 -37.08 -27.25
CA GLU A 591 46.02 -36.12 -26.41
C GLU A 591 47.14 -35.35 -27.15
N SER A 592 47.87 -34.56 -26.34
CA SER A 592 49.28 -34.11 -26.38
C SER A 592 49.48 -32.64 -26.77
N SER A 593 49.85 -31.70 -25.87
CA SER A 593 50.97 -31.56 -24.91
C SER A 593 52.26 -31.02 -25.55
N ASP A 594 52.73 -29.85 -25.10
CA ASP A 594 54.09 -29.60 -24.57
C ASP A 594 54.39 -28.10 -24.39
N GLY A 595 55.24 -27.80 -23.40
CA GLY A 595 55.48 -26.48 -22.79
C GLY A 595 56.74 -25.71 -23.24
N PRO A 596 57.34 -24.83 -22.37
CA PRO A 596 57.91 -23.48 -22.67
C PRO A 596 59.48 -23.48 -22.68
N PRO A 597 60.31 -22.41 -22.44
CA PRO A 597 60.11 -20.97 -22.02
C PRO A 597 61.08 -19.89 -22.63
N GLU A 598 61.04 -18.64 -22.12
CA GLU A 598 62.10 -17.58 -21.92
C GLU A 598 61.54 -16.14 -22.14
N GLY A 599 61.54 -15.22 -21.15
CA GLY A 599 62.59 -14.21 -20.82
C GLY A 599 62.52 -12.99 -21.78
N THR A 600 62.28 -11.70 -21.42
CA THR A 600 62.98 -10.81 -20.46
C THR A 600 62.39 -9.37 -20.53
N ILE A 601 62.39 -8.66 -19.38
CA ILE A 601 62.67 -7.21 -19.11
C ILE A 601 61.70 -6.08 -19.56
N THR A 602 61.51 -5.12 -18.63
CA THR A 602 60.67 -3.90 -18.49
C THR A 602 61.24 -2.64 -19.21
N PRO A 603 60.83 -1.35 -18.98
CA PRO A 603 59.61 -0.71 -18.40
C PRO A 603 59.04 0.47 -19.27
N SER A 604 57.86 1.05 -18.92
CA SER A 604 57.66 2.53 -18.75
C SER A 604 56.18 3.02 -18.75
N SER A 605 55.79 3.65 -17.64
CA SER A 605 55.01 4.91 -17.46
C SER A 605 53.73 5.28 -18.26
N GLY A 606 52.70 5.62 -17.47
CA GLY A 606 51.76 6.75 -17.70
C GLY A 606 50.58 6.49 -18.65
N SER A 607 49.38 7.03 -18.49
CA SER A 607 48.74 7.90 -17.50
C SER A 607 47.26 8.00 -17.90
N SER A 608 46.40 8.29 -16.91
CA SER A 608 44.96 8.57 -16.98
C SER A 608 44.57 9.65 -18.03
N PRO A 609 43.26 9.84 -18.27
CA PRO A 609 42.73 11.19 -18.02
C PRO A 609 41.36 11.23 -17.32
N GLN A 610 41.20 12.25 -16.48
CA GLN A 610 39.96 12.77 -15.93
C GLN A 610 39.73 14.20 -16.48
N LEU A 611 38.44 14.54 -16.67
CA LEU A 611 37.79 15.85 -16.50
C LEU A 611 38.42 17.13 -17.15
N ASN A 612 37.64 17.85 -17.97
CA ASN A 612 36.83 18.99 -17.49
C ASN A 612 36.11 19.77 -18.62
N CYS A 613 35.01 20.41 -18.20
CA CYS A 613 34.25 21.48 -18.87
C CYS A 613 35.10 22.60 -19.48
N PHE A 614 34.58 23.29 -20.50
CA PHE A 614 34.51 24.76 -20.48
C PHE A 614 33.43 25.34 -21.41
N GLN A 615 32.92 26.48 -20.95
CA GLN A 615 31.90 27.36 -21.50
C GLN A 615 32.51 28.39 -22.49
N GLN A 616 31.66 28.93 -23.35
CA GLN A 616 31.61 30.33 -23.83
C GLN A 616 32.50 30.86 -24.99
N ARG A 617 31.73 31.39 -25.97
CA ARG A 617 31.79 32.72 -26.62
C ARG A 617 32.47 32.88 -28.00
N LYS A 618 31.64 33.43 -28.91
CA LYS A 618 31.88 34.47 -29.93
C LYS A 618 32.97 34.21 -30.98
N HIS A 619 32.60 34.25 -32.25
CA HIS A 619 32.80 35.47 -33.05
C HIS A 619 32.09 35.43 -34.41
N ASP A 620 31.75 36.64 -34.83
CA ASP A 620 31.27 37.10 -36.12
C ASP A 620 32.16 36.71 -37.31
N GLY A 621 31.55 36.69 -38.49
CA GLY A 621 32.03 37.48 -39.64
C GLY A 621 33.13 36.89 -40.52
N SER A 622 32.69 36.26 -41.62
CA SER A 622 33.25 36.42 -42.96
C SER A 622 32.23 35.97 -43.99
#